data_AF-A0A518CRC6-F1
#
_entry.id   AF-A0A518CRC6-F1
#
_cell.length_a   1.000
_cell.length_b   1.000
_cell.length_c   1.000
_cell.angle_alpha   90.00
_cell.angle_beta   90.00
_cell.angle_gamma   90.00
#
_symmetry.space_group_name_H-M   'P 1'
#
loop_
_entity.id
_entity.type
_entity.pdbx_description
1 polymer ?
#
loop_
_entity_poly.entity_id
_entity_poly.type
_entity_poly.pdbx_seq_one_letter_code
_entity_poly.pdbx_strand_id
1 'polypeptide(L)'
;MCASTIDKTQLLNDCRTLEYILLGDLRDVLEETPDDSNLNWTIAIIDTLLTTLPRELDLAESGQYLHLNQREHESHQGEFDSLLSEKHKVYLKLRQLRSELVARGAVETKINRLKYDLHQWMKQLIHHHRNERHLESQLGVPRRYA
;
A
#
# COMPACT_ATOMS: atom_id res chain seq x y z
N MET A 1 -22.60 3.62 -22.24
CA MET A 1 -22.33 3.91 -20.80
C MET A 1 -20.85 3.65 -20.55
N CYS A 2 -19.95 4.63 -20.72
CA CYS A 2 -18.49 4.42 -20.58
C CYS A 2 -17.80 5.48 -19.70
N ALA A 3 -18.54 6.38 -19.06
CA ALA A 3 -17.96 7.48 -18.28
C ALA A 3 -17.46 7.05 -16.88
N SER A 4 -17.98 5.95 -16.32
CA SER A 4 -17.70 5.57 -14.92
C SER A 4 -16.40 4.78 -14.70
N THR A 5 -15.85 4.16 -15.75
CA THR A 5 -14.66 3.28 -15.65
C THR A 5 -13.35 4.06 -15.76
N ILE A 6 -13.36 5.19 -16.48
CA ILE A 6 -12.20 6.06 -16.67
C ILE A 6 -11.83 6.78 -15.35
N ASP A 7 -12.84 7.22 -14.60
CA ASP A 7 -12.68 7.92 -13.32
C ASP A 7 -12.03 7.02 -12.25
N LYS A 8 -12.49 5.76 -12.14
CA LYS A 8 -11.99 4.80 -11.15
C LYS A 8 -10.59 4.26 -11.47
N THR A 9 -10.25 4.15 -12.75
CA THR A 9 -8.89 3.80 -13.20
C THR A 9 -7.90 4.90 -12.81
N GLN A 10 -8.29 6.16 -12.99
CA GLN A 10 -7.48 7.29 -12.56
C GLN A 10 -7.31 7.31 -11.04
N LEU A 11 -8.38 7.06 -10.29
CA LEU A 11 -8.33 6.98 -8.83
C LEU A 11 -7.37 5.90 -8.31
N LEU A 12 -7.34 4.70 -8.93
CA LEU A 12 -6.39 3.65 -8.57
C LEU A 12 -4.93 4.10 -8.82
N ASN A 13 -4.68 4.78 -9.94
CA ASN A 13 -3.35 5.30 -10.25
C ASN A 13 -2.92 6.42 -9.30
N ASP A 14 -3.85 7.30 -8.92
CA ASP A 14 -3.61 8.38 -7.98
C ASP A 14 -3.29 7.82 -6.58
N CYS A 15 -4.01 6.78 -6.14
CA CYS A 15 -3.71 6.07 -4.90
C CYS A 15 -2.32 5.43 -4.93
N ARG A 16 -1.99 4.68 -5.99
CA ARG A 16 -0.66 4.06 -6.16
C ARG A 16 0.46 5.09 -6.19
N THR A 17 0.24 6.21 -6.89
CA THR A 17 1.20 7.32 -6.96
C THR A 17 1.45 7.91 -5.58
N LEU A 18 0.37 8.19 -4.84
CA LEU A 18 0.45 8.71 -3.48
C LEU A 18 1.17 7.73 -2.55
N GLU A 19 0.88 6.43 -2.64
CA GLU A 19 1.57 5.39 -1.88
C GLU A 19 3.09 5.38 -2.17
N TYR A 20 3.50 5.50 -3.44
CA TYR A 20 4.91 5.59 -3.79
C TYR A 20 5.62 6.81 -3.21
N ILE A 21 4.96 7.98 -3.22
CA ILE A 21 5.50 9.21 -2.61
C ILE A 21 5.66 9.03 -1.11
N LEU A 22 4.60 8.58 -0.43
CA LEU A 22 4.60 8.38 1.02
C LEU A 22 5.59 7.31 1.46
N LEU A 23 5.87 6.30 0.63
CA LEU A 23 6.93 5.33 0.88
C LEU A 23 8.33 5.95 0.80
N GLY A 24 8.52 6.91 -0.11
CA GLY A 24 9.75 7.71 -0.16
C GLY A 24 9.92 8.53 1.11
N ASP A 25 8.90 9.31 1.47
CA ASP A 25 8.90 10.15 2.67
C ASP A 25 9.12 9.32 3.94
N LEU A 26 8.45 8.16 4.03
CA LEU A 26 8.61 7.26 5.17
C LEU A 26 10.04 6.72 5.26
N ARG A 27 10.66 6.33 4.13
CA ARG A 27 12.06 5.87 4.12
C ARG A 27 12.97 6.96 4.68
N ASP A 28 12.82 8.17 4.17
CA ASP A 28 13.73 9.27 4.46
C ASP A 28 13.63 9.64 5.96
N VAL A 29 12.43 9.72 6.53
CA VAL A 29 12.22 9.93 7.98
C VAL A 29 12.76 8.78 8.83
N LEU A 30 12.70 7.54 8.34
CA LEU A 30 13.23 6.38 9.06
C LEU A 30 14.76 6.32 9.07
N GLU A 31 15.44 6.92 8.09
CA GLU A 31 16.90 6.99 8.02
C GLU A 31 17.50 8.04 8.98
N GLU A 32 16.71 9.03 9.41
CA GLU A 32 17.15 10.07 10.34
C GLU A 32 17.32 9.56 11.79
N THR A 33 17.97 10.35 12.64
CA THR A 33 18.05 10.03 14.08
C THR A 33 16.65 10.11 14.69
N PRO A 34 16.22 9.12 15.50
CA PRO A 34 14.89 9.15 16.07
C PRO A 34 14.76 10.26 17.12
N ASP A 35 13.91 11.23 16.85
CA ASP A 35 13.47 12.26 17.78
C ASP A 35 11.95 12.44 17.72
N ASP A 36 11.41 13.27 18.60
CA ASP A 36 9.96 13.49 18.70
C ASP A 36 9.36 14.09 17.42
N SER A 37 10.13 14.89 16.67
CA SER A 37 9.70 15.45 15.39
C SER A 37 9.53 14.35 14.34
N ASN A 38 10.53 13.48 14.21
CA ASN A 38 10.55 12.37 13.27
C ASN A 38 9.50 11.32 13.61
N LEU A 39 9.21 11.10 14.90
CA LEU A 39 8.09 10.25 15.31
C LEU A 39 6.74 10.83 14.88
N ASN A 40 6.51 12.13 15.04
CA ASN A 40 5.27 12.78 14.61
C ASN A 40 5.09 12.73 13.09
N TRP A 41 6.15 12.96 12.32
CA TRP A 41 6.12 12.79 10.86
C TRP A 41 5.84 11.35 10.46
N THR A 42 6.48 10.38 11.12
CA THR A 42 6.23 8.96 10.88
C THR A 42 4.75 8.63 11.12
N ILE A 43 4.14 9.11 12.21
CA ILE A 43 2.72 8.92 12.50
C ILE A 43 1.85 9.53 11.40
N ALA A 44 2.14 10.76 10.99
CA ALA A 44 1.36 11.47 9.96
C ALA A 44 1.41 10.75 8.60
N ILE A 45 2.58 10.26 8.19
CA ILE A 45 2.77 9.50 6.96
C ILE A 45 1.99 8.17 7.04
N ILE A 46 2.11 7.45 8.16
CA ILE A 46 1.37 6.20 8.38
C ILE A 46 -0.14 6.42 8.39
N ASP A 47 -0.63 7.48 9.06
CA ASP A 47 -2.05 7.80 9.09
C ASP A 47 -2.56 8.12 7.67
N THR A 48 -1.77 8.82 6.85
CA THR A 48 -2.11 9.08 5.44
C THR A 48 -2.15 7.79 4.62
N LEU A 49 -1.17 6.92 4.77
CA LEU A 49 -1.15 5.58 4.12
C LEU A 49 -2.38 4.75 4.53
N LEU A 50 -2.76 4.79 5.81
CA LEU A 50 -3.94 4.08 6.32
C LEU A 50 -5.27 4.66 5.82
N THR A 51 -5.30 5.90 5.33
CA THR A 51 -6.49 6.47 4.65
C THR A 51 -6.52 6.18 3.15
N THR A 52 -5.37 5.87 2.55
CA THR A 52 -5.21 5.65 1.11
C THR A 52 -5.40 4.17 0.75
N LEU A 53 -4.73 3.27 1.47
CA LEU A 53 -4.79 1.82 1.24
C LEU A 53 -6.21 1.21 1.22
N PRO A 54 -7.14 1.59 2.11
CA PRO A 54 -8.51 1.09 2.06
C PRO A 54 -9.25 1.45 0.76
N ARG A 55 -8.95 2.60 0.15
CA ARG A 55 -9.61 3.01 -1.10
C ARG A 55 -9.26 2.06 -2.24
N GLU A 56 -8.03 1.55 -2.27
CA GLU A 56 -7.62 0.53 -3.25
C GLU A 56 -8.27 -0.83 -2.99
N LEU A 57 -8.51 -1.18 -1.72
CA LEU A 57 -9.26 -2.38 -1.32
C LEU A 57 -10.75 -2.27 -1.69
N ASP A 58 -11.38 -1.12 -1.45
CA ASP A 58 -12.78 -0.86 -1.82
C ASP A 58 -12.98 -0.93 -3.34
N LEU A 59 -12.02 -0.41 -4.11
CA LEU A 59 -12.00 -0.57 -5.57
C LEU A 59 -11.86 -2.04 -5.97
N ALA A 60 -11.15 -2.85 -5.16
CA ALA A 60 -10.98 -4.27 -5.43
C ALA A 60 -12.27 -5.07 -5.27
N GLU A 61 -13.00 -4.84 -4.18
CA GLU A 61 -14.29 -5.47 -3.91
C GLU A 61 -15.36 -5.10 -4.94
N SER A 62 -15.21 -3.94 -5.61
CA SER A 62 -16.09 -3.52 -6.72
C SER A 62 -15.79 -4.19 -8.08
N GLY A 63 -14.84 -5.13 -8.13
CA GLY A 63 -14.42 -5.83 -9.36
C GLY A 63 -13.56 -4.98 -10.28
N GLN A 64 -12.93 -3.92 -9.76
CA GLN A 64 -12.11 -2.97 -10.54
C GLN A 64 -10.66 -2.90 -10.05
N TYR A 65 -10.26 -3.85 -9.23
CA TYR A 65 -8.86 -4.10 -8.94
C TYR A 65 -8.11 -4.50 -10.22
N LEU A 66 -6.86 -4.09 -10.35
CA LEU A 66 -5.91 -4.60 -11.37
C LEU A 66 -6.30 -4.37 -12.84
N HIS A 67 -7.23 -3.46 -13.16
CA HIS A 67 -7.67 -3.18 -14.54
C HIS A 67 -8.12 -4.41 -15.34
N LEU A 68 -8.53 -5.49 -14.66
CA LEU A 68 -8.91 -6.74 -15.32
C LEU A 68 -10.34 -6.66 -15.82
N ASN A 69 -10.60 -7.25 -16.99
CA ASN A 69 -11.97 -7.52 -17.40
C ASN A 69 -12.53 -8.75 -16.65
N GLN A 70 -13.85 -8.91 -16.68
CA GLN A 70 -14.53 -9.99 -15.94
C GLN A 70 -14.03 -11.40 -16.31
N ARG A 71 -13.64 -11.63 -17.57
CA ARG A 71 -13.16 -12.93 -18.05
C ARG A 71 -11.76 -13.27 -17.52
N GLU A 72 -10.89 -12.26 -17.45
CA GLU A 72 -9.57 -12.37 -16.84
C GLU A 72 -9.67 -12.60 -15.33
N HIS A 73 -10.61 -11.91 -14.68
CA HIS A 73 -10.89 -12.07 -13.27
C HIS A 73 -11.33 -13.50 -12.92
N GLU A 74 -12.28 -14.06 -13.68
CA GLU A 74 -12.75 -15.45 -13.48
C GLU A 74 -11.65 -16.49 -13.76
N SER A 75 -10.75 -16.21 -14.72
CA SER A 75 -9.66 -17.15 -15.09
C SER A 75 -8.51 -17.17 -14.08
N HIS A 76 -8.30 -16.07 -13.35
CA HIS A 76 -7.20 -15.88 -12.39
C HIS A 76 -7.70 -15.55 -10.98
N GLN A 77 -8.90 -16.03 -10.65
CA GLN A 77 -9.55 -15.71 -9.38
C GLN A 77 -8.68 -16.13 -8.18
N GLY A 78 -7.95 -17.25 -8.28
CA GLY A 78 -7.06 -17.71 -7.21
C GLY A 78 -5.87 -16.77 -6.95
N GLU A 79 -5.20 -16.30 -8.01
CA GLU A 79 -4.12 -15.32 -7.92
C GLU A 79 -4.62 -13.97 -7.41
N PHE A 80 -5.81 -13.57 -7.85
CA PHE A 80 -6.48 -12.35 -7.40
C PHE A 80 -6.81 -12.40 -5.91
N ASP A 81 -7.44 -13.48 -5.44
CA ASP A 81 -7.80 -13.68 -4.03
C ASP A 81 -6.54 -13.70 -3.16
N SER A 82 -5.44 -14.29 -3.65
CA SER A 82 -4.15 -14.26 -2.97
C SER A 82 -3.62 -12.83 -2.82
N LEU A 83 -3.62 -12.03 -3.90
CA LEU A 83 -3.17 -10.64 -3.87
C LEU A 83 -4.04 -9.78 -2.95
N LEU A 84 -5.37 -9.96 -2.97
CA LEU A 84 -6.27 -9.23 -2.10
C LEU A 84 -6.05 -9.59 -0.63
N SER A 85 -5.79 -10.88 -0.34
CA SER A 85 -5.44 -11.35 1.01
C SER A 85 -4.09 -10.78 1.48
N GLU A 86 -3.09 -10.76 0.60
CA GLU A 86 -1.77 -10.17 0.87
C GLU A 86 -1.90 -8.68 1.20
N LYS A 87 -2.65 -7.92 0.40
CA LYS A 87 -2.89 -6.50 0.64
C LYS A 87 -3.59 -6.22 1.97
N HIS A 88 -4.60 -7.03 2.31
CA HIS A 88 -5.25 -6.95 3.62
C HIS A 88 -4.26 -7.19 4.77
N LYS A 89 -3.35 -8.17 4.65
CA LYS A 89 -2.31 -8.42 5.67
C LYS A 89 -1.36 -7.23 5.81
N VAL A 90 -0.93 -6.64 4.69
CA VAL A 90 -0.07 -5.45 4.68
C VAL A 90 -0.77 -4.27 5.36
N TYR A 91 -2.05 -4.04 5.08
CA TYR A 91 -2.85 -2.99 5.72
C TYR A 91 -2.99 -3.21 7.24
N LEU A 92 -3.38 -4.42 7.66
CA LEU A 92 -3.54 -4.74 9.08
C LEU A 92 -2.21 -4.59 9.83
N LYS A 93 -1.10 -4.97 9.20
CA LYS A 93 0.23 -4.81 9.80
C LYS A 93 0.57 -3.33 9.99
N LEU A 94 0.30 -2.46 9.01
CA LEU A 94 0.51 -1.02 9.15
C LEU A 94 -0.30 -0.44 10.31
N ARG A 95 -1.57 -0.83 10.43
CA ARG A 95 -2.47 -0.39 11.51
C ARG A 95 -1.95 -0.83 12.89
N GLN A 96 -1.40 -2.03 12.99
CA GLN A 96 -0.75 -2.51 14.20
C GLN A 96 0.49 -1.66 14.53
N LEU A 97 1.38 -1.43 13.57
CA LEU A 97 2.60 -0.62 13.76
C LEU A 97 2.27 0.81 14.21
N ARG A 98 1.24 1.42 13.62
CA ARG A 98 0.70 2.72 14.06
C ARG A 98 0.26 2.70 15.51
N SER A 99 -0.49 1.67 15.91
CA SER A 99 -0.99 1.54 17.28
C SER A 99 0.16 1.35 18.28
N GLU A 100 1.19 0.58 17.90
CA GLU A 100 2.39 0.40 18.71
C GLU A 100 3.22 1.68 18.82
N LEU A 101 3.30 2.47 17.75
CA LEU A 101 3.98 3.78 17.72
C LEU A 101 3.34 4.76 18.70
N VAL A 102 2.00 4.87 18.69
CA VAL A 102 1.24 5.78 19.56
C VAL A 102 1.27 5.31 21.03
N ALA A 103 1.12 4.00 21.28
CA ALA A 103 0.98 3.49 22.64
C ALA A 103 2.29 3.51 23.46
N ARG A 104 3.45 3.47 22.82
CA ARG A 104 4.68 3.04 23.50
C ARG A 104 5.53 4.16 24.12
N GLY A 105 5.31 5.42 23.75
CA GLY A 105 6.17 6.53 24.18
C GLY A 105 7.65 6.32 23.79
N ALA A 106 8.45 7.38 23.80
CA ALA A 106 9.79 7.43 23.22
C ALA A 106 10.86 6.65 24.02
N VAL A 107 10.72 5.33 24.19
CA VAL A 107 11.82 4.47 24.66
C VAL A 107 12.66 4.09 23.43
N GLU A 108 13.87 4.63 23.34
CA GLU A 108 14.78 4.55 22.19
C GLU A 108 14.95 3.14 21.59
N THR A 109 15.08 2.11 22.43
CA THR A 109 15.20 0.70 21.98
C THR A 109 13.93 0.18 21.30
N LYS A 110 12.75 0.67 21.69
CA LYS A 110 11.48 0.34 21.03
C LYS A 110 11.34 1.07 19.70
N ILE A 111 11.89 2.27 19.58
CA ILE A 111 11.87 3.04 18.33
C ILE A 111 12.69 2.33 17.26
N ASN A 112 13.91 1.87 17.57
CA ASN A 112 14.75 1.16 16.59
C ASN A 112 14.11 -0.14 16.07
N ARG A 113 13.45 -0.89 16.96
CA ARG A 113 12.67 -2.07 16.56
C ARG A 113 11.50 -1.70 15.65
N LEU A 114 10.79 -0.63 15.99
CA LEU A 114 9.67 -0.17 15.18
C LEU A 114 10.11 0.34 13.80
N LYS A 115 11.25 1.03 13.72
CA LYS A 115 11.89 1.41 12.44
C LYS A 115 12.21 0.18 11.60
N TYR A 116 12.78 -0.86 12.22
CA TYR A 116 13.03 -2.12 11.53
C TYR A 116 11.73 -2.74 11.01
N ASP A 117 10.68 -2.82 11.84
CA ASP A 117 9.41 -3.40 11.46
C ASP A 117 8.72 -2.60 10.33
N LEU A 118 8.84 -1.27 10.34
CA LEU A 118 8.36 -0.41 9.25
C LEU A 118 9.13 -0.65 7.95
N HIS A 119 10.46 -0.78 8.00
CA HIS A 119 11.25 -1.14 6.81
C HIS A 119 10.86 -2.52 6.24
N GLN A 120 10.60 -3.51 7.09
CA GLN A 120 10.12 -4.81 6.63
C GLN A 120 8.73 -4.71 6.01
N TRP A 121 7.84 -3.92 6.60
CA TRP A 121 6.52 -3.64 6.05
C TRP A 121 6.60 -2.97 4.67
N MET A 122 7.46 -1.98 4.49
CA MET A 122 7.67 -1.32 3.18
C MET A 122 8.14 -2.32 2.12
N LYS A 123 9.05 -3.24 2.48
CA LYS A 123 9.49 -4.32 1.57
C LYS A 123 8.34 -5.24 1.17
N GLN A 124 7.44 -5.57 2.10
CA GLN A 124 6.25 -6.38 1.82
C GLN A 124 5.31 -5.66 0.85
N LEU A 125 5.05 -4.35 1.06
CA LEU A 125 4.20 -3.57 0.15
C LEU A 125 4.82 -3.43 -1.25
N ILE A 126 6.13 -3.18 -1.34
CA ILE A 126 6.83 -3.13 -2.63
C ILE A 126 6.78 -4.49 -3.34
N HIS A 127 6.93 -5.60 -2.59
CA HIS A 127 6.81 -6.95 -3.14
C HIS A 127 5.40 -7.20 -3.66
N HIS A 128 4.37 -6.82 -2.89
CA HIS A 128 2.97 -6.89 -3.29
C HIS A 128 2.71 -6.16 -4.61
N HIS A 129 3.15 -4.89 -4.75
CA HIS A 129 3.02 -4.15 -6.02
C HIS A 129 3.76 -4.81 -7.20
N ARG A 130 4.86 -5.51 -6.96
CA ARG A 130 5.54 -6.28 -8.03
C ARG A 130 4.71 -7.47 -8.47
N ASN A 131 4.06 -8.15 -7.54
CA ASN A 131 3.17 -9.28 -7.84
C ASN A 131 1.92 -8.80 -8.61
N GLU A 132 1.32 -7.68 -8.18
CA GLU A 132 0.24 -7.01 -8.93
C GLU A 132 0.65 -6.72 -10.37
N ARG A 133 1.79 -6.06 -10.57
CA ARG A 133 2.33 -5.73 -11.91
C ARG A 133 2.67 -6.96 -12.74
N HIS A 134 3.12 -8.02 -12.09
CA HIS A 134 3.45 -9.27 -12.78
C HIS A 134 2.17 -9.88 -13.38
N LEU A 135 1.09 -9.91 -12.61
CA LEU A 135 -0.21 -10.39 -13.07
C LEU A 135 -0.77 -9.48 -14.19
N GLU A 136 -0.75 -8.16 -14.01
CA GLU A 136 -1.16 -7.19 -15.05
C GLU A 136 -0.38 -7.41 -16.37
N SER A 137 0.92 -7.68 -16.29
CA SER A 137 1.78 -7.91 -17.45
C SER A 137 1.50 -9.24 -18.15
N GLN A 138 1.16 -10.30 -17.41
CA GLN A 138 0.78 -11.59 -18.01
C GLN A 138 -0.53 -11.48 -18.80
N LEU A 139 -1.42 -10.59 -18.36
CA LEU A 139 -2.74 -10.36 -18.92
C LEU A 139 -2.73 -9.36 -20.08
N GLY A 140 -1.56 -8.85 -20.48
CA GLY A 140 -1.43 -7.93 -21.60
C GLY A 140 -2.01 -6.53 -21.32
N VAL A 141 -2.25 -6.18 -20.06
CA VAL A 141 -2.68 -4.84 -19.66
C VAL A 141 -1.54 -3.87 -19.99
N PRO A 142 -1.75 -2.86 -20.86
CA PRO A 142 -0.67 -1.99 -21.30
C PRO A 142 -0.07 -1.21 -20.12
N ARG A 143 1.26 -1.25 -20.00
CA ARG A 143 2.01 -0.41 -19.04
C ARG A 143 1.69 1.06 -19.32
N ARG A 144 1.10 1.75 -18.35
CA ARG A 144 0.92 3.20 -18.39
C ARG A 144 1.57 3.83 -17.16
N TYR A 145 2.90 3.77 -17.13
CA TYR A 145 3.71 4.69 -16.34
C TYR A 145 4.52 5.50 -17.35
N ALA A 146 4.29 6.81 -17.37
CA ALA A 146 5.20 7.83 -17.89
C ALA A 146 5.56 8.71 -16.69
#